data_AF-A0A087TAG5-F1
#
_entry.id   AF-A0A087TAG5-F1
#
_cell.length_a   1.000
_cell.length_b   1.000
_cell.length_c   1.000
_cell.angle_alpha   90.00
_cell.angle_beta   90.00
_cell.angle_gamma   90.00
#
_symmetry.space_group_name_H-M   'P 1'
#
loop_
_entity.id
_entity.type
_entity.pdbx_description
1 polymer ?
#
loop_
_entity_poly.entity_id
_entity_poly.type
_entity_poly.pdbx_seq_one_letter_code
_entity_poly.pdbx_strand_id
1 'polypeptide(L)'
;SISKAINCQESPVKEKHVRSAIIGTFNEKGAGTFWSVVLKLSLRGNPIVCWKFCHVLHKVLREGHPNAILDSQKYKSSLKDLGKQWGLLKDGYGRLIQCYCTLLIAKLE
;
A
#
# COMPACT_ATOMS: atom_id res chain seq x y z
N SER A 1 -10.56 2.40 9.56
CA SER A 1 -9.40 1.55 9.90
C SER A 1 -8.77 1.05 8.61
N ILE A 2 -7.49 0.70 8.68
CA ILE A 2 -6.68 0.30 7.52
C ILE A 2 -7.23 -0.97 6.86
N SER A 3 -7.62 -1.99 7.63
CA SER A 3 -8.24 -3.21 7.11
C SER A 3 -9.60 -2.97 6.41
N LYS A 4 -10.32 -1.89 6.78
CA LYS A 4 -11.55 -1.49 6.06
C LYS A 4 -11.25 -0.76 4.75
N ALA A 5 -10.10 -0.09 4.65
CA ALA A 5 -9.64 0.52 3.40
C ALA A 5 -9.11 -0.55 2.44
N ILE A 6 -8.33 -1.51 2.94
CA ILE A 6 -7.68 -2.57 2.17
C ILE A 6 -8.46 -3.88 2.36
N ASN A 7 -9.56 -4.01 1.63
CA ASN A 7 -10.45 -5.17 1.65
C ASN A 7 -10.54 -5.84 0.26
N CYS A 8 -11.19 -7.01 0.18
CA CYS A 8 -11.34 -7.76 -1.07
C CYS A 8 -12.50 -7.30 -1.96
N GLN A 9 -13.34 -6.36 -1.51
CA GLN A 9 -14.50 -5.90 -2.29
C GLN A 9 -14.02 -5.01 -3.44
N GLU A 10 -14.43 -5.31 -4.66
CA GLU A 10 -14.13 -4.51 -5.85
C GLU A 10 -14.98 -3.23 -5.87
N SER A 11 -14.54 -2.26 -5.08
CA SER A 11 -15.18 -0.96 -4.92
C SER A 11 -14.12 0.09 -4.61
N PRO A 12 -14.39 1.38 -4.88
CA PRO A 12 -13.48 2.45 -4.50
C PRO A 12 -13.11 2.40 -3.01
N VAL A 13 -11.86 2.74 -2.69
CA VAL A 13 -11.43 2.84 -1.29
C VAL A 13 -12.20 3.99 -0.64
N LYS A 14 -12.88 3.70 0.48
CA LYS A 14 -13.63 4.74 1.20
C LYS A 14 -12.67 5.78 1.78
N GLU A 15 -12.80 7.03 1.36
CA GLU A 15 -11.88 8.13 1.73
C GLU A 15 -11.73 8.29 3.24
N LYS A 16 -12.83 8.13 4.00
CA LYS A 16 -12.78 8.19 5.47
C LYS A 16 -11.78 7.21 6.09
N HIS A 17 -11.54 6.06 5.47
CA HIS A 17 -10.57 5.08 5.96
C HIS A 17 -9.14 5.40 5.53
N VAL A 18 -8.95 6.01 4.36
CA VAL A 18 -7.64 6.55 3.93
C VAL A 18 -7.22 7.70 4.83
N ARG A 19 -8.12 8.67 5.07
CA ARG A 19 -7.89 9.80 5.97
C ARG A 19 -7.54 9.34 7.38
N SER A 20 -8.23 8.34 7.88
CA SER A 20 -7.91 7.73 9.18
C SER A 20 -6.52 7.08 9.21
N ALA A 21 -6.06 6.45 8.12
CA ALA A 21 -4.70 5.92 8.03
C ALA A 21 -3.65 7.04 8.04
N ILE A 22 -3.89 8.12 7.28
CA ILE A 22 -3.02 9.31 7.23
C ILE A 22 -2.91 9.96 8.61
N ILE A 23 -4.03 10.27 9.26
CA ILE A 23 -4.04 10.85 10.62
C ILE A 23 -3.33 9.94 11.62
N GLY A 24 -3.54 8.62 11.50
CA GLY A 24 -2.83 7.63 12.33
C GLY A 24 -1.31 7.78 12.26
N THR A 25 -0.75 8.11 11.08
CA THR A 25 0.70 8.32 10.96
C THR A 25 1.21 9.53 11.73
N PHE A 26 0.41 10.59 11.87
CA PHE A 26 0.78 11.76 12.68
C PHE A 26 0.71 11.44 14.17
N ASN A 27 -0.32 10.72 14.60
CA ASN A 27 -0.49 10.32 16.00
C ASN A 27 0.66 9.42 16.47
N GLU A 28 1.14 8.53 15.59
CA GLU A 28 2.21 7.58 15.87
C GLU A 28 3.61 8.07 15.48
N LYS A 29 3.71 9.28 14.88
CA LYS A 29 4.95 9.86 14.35
C LYS A 29 5.67 8.98 13.32
N GLY A 30 4.92 8.22 12.52
CA GLY A 30 5.46 7.26 11.56
C GLY A 30 4.39 6.35 10.92
N ALA A 31 4.82 5.39 10.10
CA ALA A 31 3.94 4.43 9.43
C ALA A 31 3.96 3.03 10.07
N GLY A 32 4.40 2.93 11.33
CA GLY A 32 4.56 1.67 12.07
C GLY A 32 3.30 0.80 12.13
N THR A 33 2.17 1.34 12.60
CA THR A 33 0.91 0.56 12.64
C THR A 33 0.40 0.27 11.25
N PHE A 34 0.60 1.18 10.29
CA PHE A 34 0.20 0.93 8.91
C PHE A 34 0.82 -0.34 8.36
N TRP A 35 2.15 -0.45 8.45
CA TRP A 35 2.86 -1.64 8.00
C TRP A 35 2.54 -2.88 8.85
N SER A 36 2.37 -2.73 10.16
CA SER A 36 1.97 -3.84 11.05
C SER A 36 0.62 -4.46 10.68
N VAL A 37 -0.32 -3.65 10.17
CA VAL A 37 -1.60 -4.15 9.64
C VAL A 37 -1.42 -4.76 8.26
N VAL A 38 -0.72 -4.07 7.36
CA VAL A 38 -0.53 -4.51 5.96
C VAL A 38 0.18 -5.87 5.88
N LEU A 39 1.18 -6.12 6.73
CA LEU A 39 1.92 -7.39 6.75
C LEU A 39 1.05 -8.60 7.07
N LYS A 40 -0.14 -8.39 7.67
CA LYS A 40 -1.12 -9.45 7.97
C LYS A 40 -2.12 -9.67 6.83
N LEU A 41 -2.08 -8.86 5.77
CA LEU A 41 -3.01 -8.96 4.64
C LEU A 41 -2.44 -9.88 3.55
N SER A 42 -3.32 -10.60 2.85
CA SER A 42 -2.95 -11.44 1.71
C SER A 42 -2.76 -10.63 0.43
N LEU A 43 -1.66 -9.86 0.34
CA LEU A 43 -1.36 -9.01 -0.82
C LEU A 43 -1.05 -9.81 -2.10
N ARG A 44 -0.61 -11.07 -1.96
CA ARG A 44 -0.28 -11.95 -3.10
C ARG A 44 -1.45 -12.80 -3.57
N GLY A 45 -2.46 -13.00 -2.72
CA GLY A 45 -3.59 -13.89 -2.99
C GLY A 45 -4.83 -13.20 -3.55
N ASN A 46 -4.89 -11.86 -3.51
CA ASN A 46 -6.04 -11.12 -4.01
C ASN A 46 -5.62 -9.80 -4.70
N PRO A 47 -5.91 -9.63 -6.00
CA PRO A 47 -5.50 -8.45 -6.75
C PRO A 47 -6.16 -7.16 -6.25
N ILE A 48 -7.42 -7.23 -5.82
CA ILE A 48 -8.15 -6.07 -5.30
C ILE A 48 -7.53 -5.59 -3.99
N VAL A 49 -7.19 -6.52 -3.10
CA VAL A 49 -6.47 -6.20 -1.85
C VAL A 49 -5.12 -5.55 -2.17
N CYS A 50 -4.36 -6.10 -3.12
CA CYS A 50 -3.07 -5.55 -3.50
C CYS A 50 -3.18 -4.15 -4.12
N TRP A 51 -4.12 -3.95 -5.03
CA TRP A 51 -4.40 -2.65 -5.65
C TRP A 51 -4.78 -1.60 -4.61
N LYS A 52 -5.69 -1.94 -3.69
CA LYS A 52 -6.09 -1.04 -2.59
C LYS A 52 -4.93 -0.76 -1.64
N PHE A 53 -4.08 -1.74 -1.37
CA PHE A 53 -2.84 -1.52 -0.62
C PHE A 53 -1.95 -0.48 -1.31
N CYS A 54 -1.67 -0.64 -2.61
CA CYS A 54 -0.86 0.31 -3.37
C CYS A 54 -1.46 1.72 -3.32
N HIS A 55 -2.80 1.82 -3.45
CA HIS A 55 -3.53 3.08 -3.35
C HIS A 55 -3.37 3.75 -1.98
N VAL A 56 -3.63 3.02 -0.89
CA VAL A 56 -3.53 3.58 0.47
C VAL A 56 -2.10 3.93 0.82
N LEU A 57 -1.12 3.09 0.46
CA LEU A 57 0.30 3.37 0.67
C LEU A 57 0.72 4.64 -0.07
N HIS A 58 0.31 4.82 -1.33
CA HIS A 58 0.60 6.04 -2.08
C HIS A 58 0.11 7.29 -1.33
N LYS A 59 -1.13 7.27 -0.83
CA LYS A 59 -1.71 8.38 -0.07
C LYS A 59 -0.97 8.61 1.25
N VAL A 60 -0.61 7.54 1.97
CA VAL A 60 0.20 7.64 3.20
C VAL A 60 1.57 8.25 2.93
N LEU A 61 2.28 7.84 1.87
CA LEU A 61 3.58 8.40 1.50
C LEU A 61 3.50 9.85 1.00
N ARG A 62 2.33 10.31 0.53
CA ARG A 62 2.13 11.66 0.01
C ARG A 62 1.67 12.65 1.07
N GLU A 63 0.78 12.22 1.96
CA GLU A 63 0.02 13.09 2.87
C GLU A 63 0.24 12.75 4.34
N GLY A 64 0.93 11.64 4.65
CA GLY A 64 1.23 11.21 6.01
C GLY A 64 2.41 11.94 6.65
N HIS A 65 2.73 11.53 7.89
CA HIS A 65 3.87 12.03 8.63
C HIS A 65 5.18 11.82 7.85
N PRO A 66 6.16 12.76 7.87
CA PRO A 66 7.41 12.62 7.10
C PRO A 66 8.16 11.30 7.33
N ASN A 67 8.18 10.80 8.56
CA ASN A 67 8.77 9.49 8.90
C ASN A 67 8.10 8.31 8.19
N ALA A 68 6.90 8.45 7.64
CA ALA A 68 6.25 7.39 6.86
C ALA A 68 7.11 6.96 5.66
N ILE A 69 7.87 7.88 5.05
CA ILE A 69 8.81 7.55 3.97
C ILE A 69 9.98 6.75 4.53
N LEU A 70 10.61 7.23 5.61
CA LEU A 70 11.74 6.58 6.28
C LEU A 70 11.38 5.16 6.75
N ASP A 71 10.24 5.00 7.43
CA ASP A 71 9.73 3.72 7.91
C ASP A 71 9.41 2.75 6.77
N SER A 72 9.07 3.28 5.60
CA SER A 72 8.72 2.49 4.42
C SER A 72 9.94 1.99 3.64
N GLN A 73 11.12 2.56 3.85
CA GLN A 73 12.35 2.19 3.12
C GLN A 73 12.68 0.69 3.24
N LYS A 74 12.53 0.12 4.44
CA LYS A 74 12.79 -1.31 4.69
C LYS A 74 11.88 -2.27 3.92
N TYR A 75 10.76 -1.79 3.36
CA TYR A 75 9.83 -2.59 2.57
C TYR A 75 10.03 -2.42 1.05
N LYS A 76 11.00 -1.62 0.60
CA LYS A 76 11.27 -1.36 -0.83
C LYS A 76 11.58 -2.65 -1.61
N SER A 77 12.36 -3.57 -1.03
CA SER A 77 12.64 -4.89 -1.63
C SER A 77 11.36 -5.72 -1.77
N SER A 78 10.54 -5.79 -0.72
CA SER A 78 9.27 -6.50 -0.74
C SER A 78 8.29 -5.91 -1.78
N LEU A 79 8.24 -4.59 -1.95
CA LEU A 79 7.46 -3.94 -3.00
C LEU A 79 7.94 -4.31 -4.40
N LYS A 80 9.27 -4.37 -4.60
CA LYS A 80 9.88 -4.78 -5.87
C LYS A 80 9.50 -6.22 -6.23
N ASP A 81 9.57 -7.12 -5.26
CA ASP A 81 9.23 -8.53 -5.46
C ASP A 81 7.73 -8.73 -5.67
N LEU A 82 6.89 -7.99 -4.93
CA LEU A 82 5.44 -7.99 -5.12
C LEU A 82 5.06 -7.56 -6.54
N GLY A 83 5.64 -6.46 -7.03
CA GLY A 83 5.41 -5.97 -8.39
C GLY A 83 5.86 -6.96 -9.47
N LYS A 84 7.04 -7.58 -9.29
CA LYS A 84 7.53 -8.63 -10.20
C LYS A 84 6.56 -9.82 -10.25
N GLN A 85 6.11 -10.31 -9.10
CA GLN A 85 5.21 -11.45 -9.01
C GLN A 85 3.87 -11.17 -9.72
N TRP A 86 3.25 -10.02 -9.46
CA TRP A 86 2.01 -9.63 -10.14
C TRP A 86 2.19 -9.39 -11.64
N GLY A 87 3.37 -8.94 -12.07
CA GLY A 87 3.69 -8.77 -13.50
C GLY A 87 3.81 -10.07 -14.29
N LEU A 88 4.02 -11.22 -13.64
CA LEU A 88 3.99 -12.53 -14.29
C LEU A 88 2.57 -12.95 -14.68
N LEU A 89 1.57 -12.44 -13.96
CA LEU A 89 0.15 -12.64 -14.26
C LEU A 89 -0.22 -11.63 -15.36
N LYS A 90 -0.12 -12.07 -16.62
CA LYS A 90 -0.24 -11.21 -17.81
C LYS A 90 -1.63 -10.60 -18.02
N ASP A 91 -2.65 -11.06 -17.29
CA ASP A 91 -4.04 -10.63 -17.44
C ASP A 91 -4.61 -9.94 -16.17
N GLY A 92 -5.56 -9.03 -16.37
CA GLY A 92 -6.27 -8.32 -15.31
C GLY A 92 -5.43 -7.28 -14.57
N TYR A 93 -5.57 -7.23 -13.24
CA TYR A 93 -4.92 -6.23 -12.38
C TYR A 93 -3.40 -6.42 -12.26
N GLY A 94 -2.83 -7.56 -12.67
CA GLY A 94 -1.41 -7.88 -12.45
C GLY A 94 -0.46 -6.82 -13.01
N ARG A 95 -0.67 -6.41 -14.27
CA ARG A 95 0.10 -5.34 -14.92
C ARG A 95 -0.09 -3.98 -14.23
N LEU A 96 -1.33 -3.67 -13.82
CA LEU A 96 -1.63 -2.41 -13.12
C LEU A 96 -0.92 -2.34 -11.77
N ILE A 97 -0.95 -3.45 -11.01
CA ILE A 97 -0.26 -3.58 -9.72
C ILE A 97 1.25 -3.47 -9.92
N GLN A 98 1.82 -4.14 -10.93
CA GLN A 98 3.25 -4.03 -11.24
C GLN A 98 3.67 -2.58 -11.49
N CYS A 99 2.95 -1.86 -12.36
CA CYS A 99 3.22 -0.44 -12.63
C CYS A 99 3.08 0.42 -11.36
N TYR A 100 2.08 0.14 -10.52
CA TYR A 100 1.90 0.87 -9.28
C TYR A 100 3.03 0.59 -8.27
N CYS A 101 3.47 -0.66 -8.12
CA CYS A 101 4.64 -0.98 -7.30
C CYS A 101 5.88 -0.23 -7.78
N THR A 102 6.13 -0.13 -9.09
CA THR A 102 7.23 0.68 -9.64
C THR A 102 7.09 2.16 -9.26
N LEU A 103 5.89 2.74 -9.37
CA LEU A 103 5.62 4.13 -8.95
C LEU A 103 5.91 4.34 -7.45
N LEU A 104 5.50 3.39 -6.60
CA LEU A 104 5.73 3.46 -5.16
C LEU A 104 7.22 3.36 -4.80
N ILE A 105 7.97 2.51 -5.51
CA ILE A 105 9.42 2.38 -5.35
C ILE A 105 10.11 3.69 -5.74
N ALA A 106 9.74 4.29 -6.86
CA ALA A 106 10.28 5.59 -7.30
C ALA A 106 9.93 6.72 -6.31
N LYS A 107 8.82 6.63 -5.60
CA LYS A 107 8.45 7.58 -4.53
C LYS A 107 9.29 7.41 -3.25
N LEU A 108 9.89 6.24 -3.05
CA LEU A 108 10.80 5.97 -1.93
C LEU A 108 12.27 6.26 -2.31
N GLU A 109 12.54 6.69 -3.54
CA GLU A 109 13.83 7.23 -3.96
C GLU A 109 13.86 8.74 -3.75
#